data_AF-A0A800BWI7-F1
#
_entry.id   AF-A0A800BWI7-F1
#
_cell.length_a   1.000
_cell.length_b   1.000
_cell.length_c   1.000
_cell.angle_alpha   90.00
_cell.angle_beta   90.00
_cell.angle_gamma   90.00
#
_symmetry.space_group_name_H-M   'P 1'
#
loop_
_entity.id
_entity.type
_entity.pdbx_description
1 polymer ?
#
loop_
_entity_poly.entity_id
_entity_poly.type
_entity_poly.pdbx_seq_one_letter_code
_entity_poly.pdbx_strand_id
1 'polypeptide(L)'
;MSPTSEMLNTLLNDQRPALQRLLARHALWDAEGQQLIVELSPFHPQLGFVPIPSWEQMLTLSAKPQLPNWPLLHWPELPAVAAWRACIPDWVAETLRRLPQRYQLQLLWLCARHPQMLEMLDKTPIMAWRIAAHHVPENELKQYFPEPRTKL
;
A
#
# COMPACT_ATOMS: atom_id res chain seq x y z
N MET A 1 15.89 15.50 -13.31
CA MET A 1 15.75 14.27 -12.51
C MET A 1 16.79 13.28 -13.00
N SER A 2 17.41 12.48 -12.12
CA SER A 2 18.39 11.49 -12.56
C SER A 2 17.69 10.37 -13.34
N PRO A 3 18.32 9.77 -14.37
CA PRO A 3 17.71 8.71 -15.19
C PRO A 3 17.26 7.51 -14.34
N THR A 4 18.00 7.20 -13.27
CA THR A 4 17.64 6.15 -12.29
C THR A 4 16.31 6.43 -11.57
N SER A 5 16.00 7.70 -11.31
CA SER A 5 14.75 8.11 -10.64
C SER A 5 13.53 7.96 -11.55
N GLU A 6 13.67 8.23 -12.85
CA GLU A 6 12.60 8.04 -13.83
C GLU A 6 12.30 6.55 -14.05
N MET A 7 13.33 5.72 -14.11
CA MET A 7 13.17 4.26 -14.18
C MET A 7 12.49 3.71 -12.93
N LEU A 8 12.92 4.14 -11.75
CA LEU A 8 12.28 3.74 -10.49
C LEU A 8 10.81 4.14 -10.49
N ASN A 9 10.48 5.38 -10.83
CA ASN A 9 9.10 5.84 -10.92
C ASN A 9 8.28 5.02 -11.93
N THR A 10 8.89 4.64 -13.06
CA THR A 10 8.22 3.79 -14.05
C THR A 10 7.89 2.43 -13.46
N LEU A 11 8.85 1.77 -12.82
CA LEU A 11 8.65 0.45 -12.19
C LEU A 11 7.65 0.49 -11.05
N LEU A 12 7.69 1.52 -10.20
CA LEU A 12 6.75 1.70 -9.08
C LEU A 12 5.30 1.87 -9.56
N ASN A 13 5.08 2.31 -10.81
CA ASN A 13 3.77 2.54 -11.39
C ASN A 13 3.34 1.51 -12.44
N ASP A 14 4.21 0.58 -12.81
CA ASP A 14 3.95 -0.42 -13.83
C ASP A 14 3.05 -1.54 -13.28
N GLN A 15 1.93 -1.82 -13.94
CA GLN A 15 0.96 -2.85 -13.53
C GLN A 15 0.92 -4.06 -14.48
N ARG A 16 1.88 -4.20 -15.40
CA ARG A 16 1.91 -5.33 -16.35
C ARG A 16 1.98 -6.67 -15.58
N PRO A 17 1.06 -7.62 -15.82
CA PRO A 17 1.00 -8.87 -15.04
C PRO A 17 2.30 -9.68 -15.02
N ALA A 18 3.05 -9.69 -16.13
CA ALA A 18 4.34 -10.39 -16.21
C ALA A 18 5.38 -9.80 -15.26
N LEU A 19 5.50 -8.47 -15.20
CA LEU A 19 6.40 -7.78 -14.28
C LEU A 19 5.99 -8.03 -12.84
N GLN A 20 4.69 -7.92 -12.53
CA GLN A 20 4.18 -8.13 -11.18
C GLN A 20 4.45 -9.54 -10.63
N ARG A 21 4.36 -10.57 -11.49
CA ARG A 21 4.76 -11.93 -11.12
C ARG A 21 6.26 -12.06 -10.84
N LEU A 22 7.11 -11.33 -11.58
CA LEU A 22 8.55 -11.31 -11.34
C LEU A 22 8.88 -10.57 -10.04
N LEU A 23 8.29 -9.40 -9.80
CA LEU A 23 8.45 -8.64 -8.56
C LEU A 23 8.07 -9.48 -7.33
N ALA A 24 6.96 -10.21 -7.40
CA ALA A 24 6.54 -11.10 -6.32
C ALA A 24 7.58 -12.18 -5.99
N ARG A 25 8.33 -12.68 -6.99
CA ARG A 25 9.39 -13.69 -6.79
C ARG A 25 10.65 -13.12 -6.15
N HIS A 26 10.88 -11.82 -6.29
CA HIS A 26 11.98 -11.09 -5.67
C HIS A 26 11.54 -10.36 -4.39
N ALA A 27 10.41 -10.78 -3.81
CA ALA A 27 9.93 -10.28 -2.55
C ALA A 27 10.42 -11.15 -1.38
N LEU A 28 10.86 -10.50 -0.31
CA LEU A 28 11.31 -11.09 0.94
C LEU A 28 10.51 -10.49 2.09
N TRP A 29 10.16 -11.31 3.06
CA TRP A 29 9.49 -10.85 4.28
C TRP A 29 10.54 -10.60 5.36
N ASP A 30 10.63 -9.35 5.81
CA ASP A 30 11.45 -8.94 6.94
C ASP A 30 10.56 -8.89 8.19
N ALA A 31 10.64 -9.94 9.00
CA ALA A 31 9.83 -10.09 10.21
C ALA A 31 10.24 -9.12 11.34
N GLU A 32 11.50 -8.69 11.39
CA GLU A 32 11.98 -7.76 12.41
C GLU A 32 11.53 -6.34 12.07
N GLY A 33 11.71 -5.93 10.81
CA GLY A 33 11.25 -4.64 10.29
C GLY A 33 9.75 -4.58 10.01
N GLN A 34 9.04 -5.71 10.06
CA GLN A 34 7.61 -5.85 9.76
C GLN A 34 7.25 -5.29 8.38
N GLN A 35 8.01 -5.68 7.35
CA GLN A 35 7.89 -5.13 6.00
C GLN A 35 8.14 -6.19 4.91
N LEU A 36 7.46 -6.02 3.78
CA LEU A 36 7.76 -6.76 2.56
C LEU A 36 8.81 -5.98 1.77
N ILE A 37 9.98 -6.57 1.57
CA ILE A 37 11.09 -5.99 0.82
C ILE A 37 11.07 -6.56 -0.59
N VAL A 38 10.95 -5.70 -1.61
CA VAL A 38 11.02 -6.11 -3.02
C VAL A 38 12.35 -5.68 -3.62
N GLU A 39 13.15 -6.64 -4.04
CA GLU A 39 14.45 -6.39 -4.65
C GLU A 39 14.30 -6.00 -6.13
N LEU A 40 14.85 -4.85 -6.51
CA LEU A 40 14.80 -4.35 -7.89
C LEU A 40 16.11 -4.55 -8.66
N SER A 41 17.18 -4.99 -7.99
CA SER A 41 18.50 -5.26 -8.59
C SER A 41 18.45 -6.17 -9.85
N PRO A 42 17.55 -7.18 -9.95
CA PRO A 42 17.45 -8.04 -11.14
C PRO A 42 16.95 -7.30 -12.38
N PHE A 43 16.26 -6.17 -12.21
CA PHE A 43 15.72 -5.37 -13.32
C PHE A 43 16.71 -4.27 -13.73
N HIS A 44 17.43 -3.71 -12.76
CA HIS A 44 18.49 -2.74 -13.02
C HIS A 44 19.45 -2.66 -11.81
N PRO A 45 20.78 -2.79 -12.00
CA PRO A 45 21.74 -2.90 -10.89
C PRO A 45 21.80 -1.71 -9.93
N GLN A 46 21.40 -0.52 -10.40
CA GLN A 46 21.38 0.70 -9.58
C GLN A 46 20.08 0.88 -8.78
N LEU A 47 19.08 0.02 -8.99
CA LEU A 47 17.86 0.03 -8.21
C LEU A 47 18.05 -0.87 -7.00
N GLY A 48 17.82 -0.30 -5.81
CA GLY A 48 17.93 -1.02 -4.55
C GLY A 48 16.65 -1.81 -4.23
N PHE A 49 16.18 -1.64 -3.00
CA PHE A 49 15.00 -2.33 -2.48
C PHE A 49 13.83 -1.36 -2.32
N VAL A 50 12.62 -1.87 -2.47
CA VAL A 50 11.39 -1.13 -2.14
C VAL A 50 10.75 -1.79 -0.93
N PRO A 51 10.79 -1.13 0.25
CA PRO A 51 10.07 -1.61 1.42
C PRO A 51 8.59 -1.26 1.30
N ILE A 52 7.72 -2.24 1.51
CA ILE A 52 6.28 -2.05 1.73
C ILE A 52 5.97 -2.41 3.18
N PRO A 53 5.55 -1.45 4.02
CA PRO A 53 5.25 -1.72 5.42
C PRO A 53 4.09 -2.72 5.56
N SER A 54 4.10 -3.51 6.63
CA SER A 54 2.94 -4.30 7.05
C SER A 54 1.80 -3.42 7.56
N TRP A 55 0.63 -4.02 7.75
CA TRP A 55 -0.50 -3.36 8.39
C TRP A 55 -0.14 -2.78 9.76
N GLU A 56 0.50 -3.58 10.62
CA GLU A 56 0.92 -3.20 11.97
C GLU A 56 1.93 -2.06 11.95
N GLN A 57 2.87 -2.10 11.01
CA GLN A 57 3.83 -1.01 10.83
C GLN A 57 3.12 0.25 10.33
N MET A 58 2.17 0.13 9.39
CA MET A 58 1.38 1.26 8.91
C MET A 58 0.61 1.96 10.04
N LEU A 59 0.16 1.23 11.08
CA LEU A 59 -0.49 1.85 12.25
C LEU A 59 0.43 2.82 12.99
N THR A 60 1.74 2.55 13.03
CA THR A 60 2.71 3.26 13.88
C THR A 60 3.59 4.26 13.15
N LEU A 61 3.65 4.22 11.81
CA LEU A 61 4.45 5.15 11.01
C LEU A 61 4.05 6.61 11.25
N SER A 62 5.06 7.45 11.52
CA SER A 62 4.90 8.89 11.74
C SER A 62 4.68 9.69 10.44
N ALA A 63 5.11 9.15 9.30
CA ALA A 63 5.02 9.79 8.00
C ALA A 63 4.46 8.84 6.94
N LYS A 64 3.85 9.41 5.90
CA LYS A 64 3.36 8.65 4.74
C LYS A 64 4.54 7.99 4.01
N PRO A 65 4.59 6.65 3.90
CA PRO A 65 5.62 5.97 3.14
C PRO A 65 5.42 6.20 1.64
N GLN A 66 6.51 6.14 0.88
CA GLN A 66 6.42 6.09 -0.58
C GLN A 66 5.97 4.69 -1.00
N LEU A 67 4.71 4.55 -1.40
CA LEU A 67 4.12 3.26 -1.76
C LEU A 67 4.05 3.09 -3.29
N PRO A 68 4.40 1.92 -3.83
CA PRO A 68 4.19 1.61 -5.24
C PRO A 68 2.69 1.46 -5.56
N ASN A 69 2.35 1.59 -6.83
CA ASN A 69 1.02 1.28 -7.37
C ASN A 69 0.91 -0.19 -7.80
N TRP A 70 1.54 -1.10 -7.05
CA TRP A 70 1.54 -2.53 -7.35
C TRP A 70 0.31 -3.25 -6.75
N PRO A 71 -0.28 -4.24 -7.45
CA PRO A 71 -1.42 -5.02 -6.98
C PRO A 71 -1.01 -6.17 -6.03
N LEU A 72 -0.38 -5.86 -4.88
CA LEU A 72 0.16 -6.89 -3.96
C LEU A 72 -0.90 -7.88 -3.47
N LEU A 73 -2.15 -7.45 -3.30
CA LEU A 73 -3.24 -8.31 -2.87
C LEU A 73 -3.64 -9.36 -3.91
N HIS A 74 -3.21 -9.17 -5.17
CA HIS A 74 -3.44 -10.07 -6.30
C HIS A 74 -2.16 -10.79 -6.75
N TRP A 75 -1.04 -10.57 -6.06
CA TRP A 75 0.20 -11.31 -6.31
C TRP A 75 0.03 -12.80 -5.97
N PRO A 76 0.82 -13.69 -6.61
CA PRO A 76 0.81 -15.11 -6.27
C PRO A 76 1.12 -15.34 -4.78
N GLU A 77 0.64 -16.47 -4.25
CA GLU A 77 0.87 -16.91 -2.87
C GLU A 77 2.29 -17.44 -2.67
N LEU A 78 3.26 -16.52 -2.72
CA LEU A 78 4.64 -16.79 -2.35
C LEU A 78 4.82 -16.53 -0.86
N PRO A 79 5.73 -17.25 -0.15
CA PRO A 79 5.83 -17.19 1.31
C PRO A 79 5.93 -15.77 1.88
N ALA A 80 6.76 -14.91 1.28
CA ALA A 80 6.90 -13.53 1.71
C ALA A 80 5.62 -12.70 1.54
N VAL A 81 4.95 -12.86 0.40
CA VAL A 81 3.70 -12.16 0.08
C VAL A 81 2.55 -12.66 0.96
N ALA A 82 2.52 -13.96 1.25
CA ALA A 82 1.54 -14.56 2.15
C ALA A 82 1.73 -14.07 3.59
N ALA A 83 2.97 -14.00 4.08
CA ALA A 83 3.29 -13.45 5.40
C ALA A 83 2.85 -11.98 5.52
N TRP A 84 3.19 -11.14 4.54
CA TRP A 84 2.74 -9.74 4.52
C TRP A 84 1.22 -9.60 4.44
N ARG A 85 0.54 -10.46 3.68
CA ARG A 85 -0.94 -10.44 3.60
C ARG A 85 -1.62 -10.89 4.90
N ALA A 86 -1.01 -11.79 5.66
CA ALA A 86 -1.56 -12.31 6.92
C ALA A 86 -1.66 -11.24 8.01
N CYS A 87 -0.87 -10.17 7.90
CA CYS A 87 -0.95 -8.97 8.74
C CYS A 87 -2.24 -8.15 8.53
N ILE A 88 -2.88 -8.28 7.37
CA ILE A 88 -4.03 -7.45 7.01
C ILE A 88 -5.31 -8.14 7.50
N PRO A 89 -6.22 -7.45 8.20
CA PRO A 89 -7.51 -8.03 8.57
C PRO A 89 -8.25 -8.57 7.34
N ASP A 90 -8.78 -9.79 7.42
CA ASP A 90 -9.34 -10.50 6.26
C ASP A 90 -10.40 -9.69 5.52
N TRP A 91 -11.33 -9.08 6.25
CA TRP A 91 -12.40 -8.27 5.66
C TRP A 91 -11.85 -7.05 4.90
N VAL A 92 -10.76 -6.45 5.37
CA VAL A 92 -10.08 -5.33 4.70
C VAL A 92 -9.45 -5.85 3.40
N ALA A 93 -8.69 -6.93 3.49
CA ALA A 93 -8.04 -7.54 2.33
C ALA A 93 -9.05 -7.96 1.25
N GLU A 94 -10.16 -8.59 1.64
CA GLU A 94 -11.23 -8.98 0.73
C GLU A 94 -11.91 -7.79 0.07
N THR A 95 -12.21 -6.74 0.84
CA THR A 95 -12.83 -5.53 0.31
C THR A 95 -11.91 -4.85 -0.69
N LEU A 96 -10.62 -4.69 -0.35
CA LEU A 96 -9.63 -4.10 -1.23
C LEU A 96 -9.42 -4.90 -2.52
N ARG A 97 -9.44 -6.24 -2.47
CA ARG A 97 -9.31 -7.10 -3.66
C ARG A 97 -10.42 -6.89 -4.69
N ARG A 98 -11.61 -6.44 -4.27
CA ARG A 98 -12.76 -6.15 -5.14
C ARG A 98 -12.68 -4.75 -5.77
N LEU A 99 -11.83 -3.87 -5.25
CA LEU A 99 -11.61 -2.53 -5.75
C LEU A 99 -10.55 -2.51 -6.87
N PRO A 100 -10.50 -1.45 -7.70
CA PRO A 100 -9.45 -1.30 -8.69
C PRO A 100 -8.05 -1.37 -8.05
N GLN A 101 -7.14 -2.05 -8.74
CA GLN A 101 -5.78 -2.36 -8.24
C GLN A 101 -4.93 -1.13 -7.94
N ARG A 102 -5.13 -0.06 -8.71
CA ARG A 102 -4.41 1.20 -8.51
C ARG A 102 -4.77 1.82 -7.16
N TYR A 103 -3.77 2.34 -6.46
CA TYR A 103 -3.90 2.99 -5.16
C TYR A 103 -4.34 2.07 -4.00
N GLN A 104 -4.36 0.75 -4.16
CA GLN A 104 -4.73 -0.17 -3.07
C GLN A 104 -3.82 -0.04 -1.85
N LEU A 105 -2.50 0.05 -2.04
CA LEU A 105 -1.58 0.24 -0.90
C LEU A 105 -1.78 1.58 -0.22
N GLN A 106 -2.06 2.63 -1.00
CA GLN A 106 -2.35 3.95 -0.44
C GLN A 106 -3.64 3.93 0.37
N LEU A 107 -4.68 3.27 -0.12
CA LEU A 107 -5.93 3.08 0.62
C LEU A 107 -5.70 2.24 1.88
N LEU A 108 -4.93 1.15 1.80
CA LEU A 108 -4.58 0.32 2.94
C LEU A 108 -3.88 1.15 4.04
N TRP A 109 -2.88 1.96 3.66
CA TRP A 109 -2.20 2.86 4.58
C TRP A 109 -3.16 3.87 5.21
N LEU A 110 -4.06 4.49 4.41
CA LEU A 110 -5.06 5.43 4.93
C LEU A 110 -6.02 4.75 5.92
N CYS A 111 -6.46 3.52 5.64
CA CYS A 111 -7.31 2.73 6.52
C CYS A 111 -6.60 2.38 7.84
N ALA A 112 -5.31 2.03 7.80
CA ALA A 112 -4.52 1.79 8.99
C ALA A 112 -4.35 3.07 9.83
N ARG A 113 -4.13 4.21 9.18
CA ARG A 113 -3.85 5.49 9.85
C ARG A 113 -5.09 6.21 10.38
N HIS A 114 -6.24 6.04 9.73
CA HIS A 114 -7.44 6.80 10.01
C HIS A 114 -8.63 5.85 10.22
N PRO A 115 -9.12 5.68 11.46
CA PRO A 115 -10.29 4.85 11.74
C PRO A 115 -11.51 5.23 10.89
N GLN A 116 -11.68 6.51 10.57
CA GLN A 116 -12.77 6.99 9.72
C GLN A 116 -12.64 6.51 8.26
N MET A 117 -11.42 6.38 7.75
CA MET A 117 -11.18 5.77 6.44
C MET A 117 -11.53 4.28 6.48
N LEU A 118 -11.21 3.59 7.59
CA LEU A 118 -11.57 2.19 7.79
C LEU A 118 -13.09 1.99 7.83
N GLU A 119 -13.80 2.82 8.58
CA GLU A 119 -15.27 2.83 8.60
C GLU A 119 -15.88 3.13 7.22
N MET A 120 -15.27 4.06 6.48
CA MET A 120 -15.72 4.40 5.15
C MET A 120 -15.43 3.27 4.16
N LEU A 121 -14.33 2.53 4.31
CA LEU A 121 -14.04 1.33 3.54
C LEU A 121 -15.14 0.28 3.74
N ASP A 122 -15.57 0.08 4.99
CA ASP A 122 -16.65 -0.85 5.34
C ASP A 122 -18.01 -0.41 4.76
N LYS A 123 -18.38 0.86 4.93
CA LYS A 123 -19.72 1.38 4.54
C LYS A 123 -19.82 1.73 3.06
N THR A 124 -18.78 2.33 2.48
CA THR A 124 -18.78 2.93 1.13
C THR A 124 -17.40 2.77 0.44
N PRO A 125 -16.99 1.52 0.12
CA PRO A 125 -15.62 1.20 -0.33
C PRO A 125 -15.18 1.96 -1.60
N ILE A 126 -16.11 2.21 -2.53
CA ILE A 126 -15.82 2.98 -3.75
C ILE A 126 -15.44 4.43 -3.43
N MET A 127 -16.08 5.05 -2.43
CA MET A 127 -15.75 6.41 -2.02
C MET A 127 -14.37 6.47 -1.37
N ALA A 128 -14.07 5.52 -0.47
CA ALA A 128 -12.76 5.39 0.14
C ALA A 128 -11.64 5.26 -0.91
N TRP A 129 -11.85 4.43 -1.93
CA TRP A 129 -10.93 4.29 -3.06
C TRP A 129 -10.74 5.58 -3.86
N ARG A 130 -11.81 6.31 -4.15
CA ARG A 130 -11.72 7.60 -4.86
C ARG A 130 -10.89 8.62 -4.08
N ILE A 131 -11.08 8.68 -2.75
CA ILE A 131 -10.30 9.58 -1.90
C ILE A 131 -8.81 9.21 -1.93
N ALA A 132 -8.48 7.92 -1.86
CA ALA A 132 -7.10 7.46 -1.99
C ALA A 132 -6.50 7.84 -3.36
N ALA A 133 -7.26 7.71 -4.45
CA ALA A 133 -6.83 8.05 -5.80
C ALA A 133 -6.54 9.56 -5.98
N HIS A 134 -7.34 10.43 -5.34
CA HIS A 134 -7.22 11.88 -5.49
C HIS A 134 -6.00 12.51 -4.78
N HIS A 135 -5.16 11.72 -4.09
CA HIS A 135 -3.95 12.23 -3.41
C HIS A 135 -4.26 13.39 -2.44
N VAL A 136 -5.41 13.31 -1.78
CA VAL A 136 -5.83 14.32 -0.81
C VAL A 136 -4.76 14.43 0.28
N PRO A 137 -4.17 15.62 0.49
CA PRO A 137 -3.13 15.80 1.49
C PRO A 137 -3.72 15.61 2.90
N GLU A 138 -2.90 15.15 3.85
CA GLU A 138 -3.37 14.69 5.16
C GLU A 138 -4.08 15.79 5.98
N ASN A 139 -3.69 17.05 5.77
CA ASN A 139 -4.35 18.21 6.35
C ASN A 139 -5.79 18.41 5.82
N GLU A 140 -6.06 18.08 4.56
CA GLU A 140 -7.40 18.12 3.97
C GLU A 140 -8.23 16.90 4.36
N LEU A 141 -7.60 15.73 4.56
CA LEU A 141 -8.29 14.54 5.07
C LEU A 141 -8.95 14.80 6.43
N LYS A 142 -8.35 15.62 7.29
CA LYS A 142 -8.97 16.07 8.55
C LYS A 142 -10.27 16.85 8.36
N GLN A 143 -10.48 17.50 7.21
CA GLN A 143 -11.73 18.19 6.89
C GLN A 143 -12.84 17.20 6.52
N TYR A 144 -12.49 16.08 5.89
CA TYR A 144 -13.43 14.99 5.57
C TYR A 144 -13.76 14.12 6.78
N PHE A 145 -12.84 14.05 7.76
CA PHE A 145 -13.00 13.27 8.98
C PHE A 145 -12.93 14.20 10.21
N PRO A 146 -13.97 15.03 10.46
CA PRO A 146 -14.00 15.83 11.67
C PRO A 146 -13.91 14.91 12.89
N GLU A 147 -13.08 15.28 13.86
CA GLU A 147 -13.06 14.59 15.14
C GLU A 147 -14.49 14.57 15.71
N PRO A 148 -14.90 13.47 16.39
CA PRO A 148 -16.16 13.46 17.10
C PRO A 148 -16.19 14.71 17.98
N ARG A 149 -17.26 15.51 17.86
CA ARG A 149 -17.50 16.66 18.73
C ARG A 149 -17.80 16.14 20.13
N THR A 150 -16.77 15.68 20.84
CA THR A 150 -16.84 15.40 22.26
C THR A 150 -16.94 16.75 22.95
N LYS A 151 -18.17 17.22 23.10
CA LYS A 151 -18.51 18.17 24.16
C LYS A 151 -18.40 17.39 25.47
N LEU A 152 -17.30 17.59 26.20
CA LEU A 152 -17.29 17.47 27.65
C LEU A 152 -17.54 18.86 28.22
#